data_AF-A0A2A2ZCP3-F1
#
_entry.id   AF-A0A2A2ZCP3-F1
#
_cell.length_a   1.000
_cell.length_b   1.000
_cell.length_c   1.000
_cell.angle_alpha   90.00
_cell.angle_beta   90.00
_cell.angle_gamma   90.00
#
_symmetry.space_group_name_H-M   'P 1'
#
loop_
_entity.id
_entity.type
_entity.pdbx_description
1 polymer ?
#
loop_
_entity_poly.entity_id
_entity_poly.type
_entity_poly.pdbx_seq_one_letter_code
_entity_poly.pdbx_strand_id
1 'polypeptide(L)'
;MNKNTERSRRYRERHANDLAYQERRRQSRKTSEFVERRWRRRGSNATVEGFKSFFDAQSGRCALCRIVFEHTPDFDHCHVCEDPRGLLCNPCNRILGLYERRGMRRRVWNEDDVVAYLETCSCYIDYD
;
A
#
# COMPACT_ATOMS: atom_id res chain seq x y z
N MET A 1 28.24 -8.69 -8.70
CA MET A 1 27.86 -8.38 -7.30
C MET A 1 27.07 -7.06 -7.27
N ASN A 2 25.86 -7.05 -6.72
CA ASN A 2 25.02 -5.85 -6.68
C ASN A 2 25.56 -4.88 -5.60
N LYS A 3 26.18 -3.76 -5.99
CA LYS A 3 26.82 -2.79 -5.06
C LYS A 3 25.89 -2.33 -3.93
N ASN A 4 24.58 -2.41 -4.15
CA ASN A 4 23.55 -2.06 -3.17
C ASN A 4 23.47 -3.06 -1.99
N THR A 5 23.83 -4.33 -2.19
CA THR A 5 23.75 -5.36 -1.14
C THR A 5 24.92 -5.29 -0.17
N GLU A 6 26.13 -4.99 -0.65
CA GLU A 6 27.32 -4.89 0.20
C GLU A 6 27.29 -3.63 1.08
N ARG A 7 26.88 -2.48 0.52
CA ARG A 7 26.66 -1.25 1.29
C ARG A 7 25.62 -1.46 2.40
N SER A 8 24.53 -2.15 2.08
CA SER A 8 23.47 -2.49 3.04
C SER A 8 23.95 -3.48 4.11
N ARG A 9 24.86 -4.40 3.78
CA ARG A 9 25.49 -5.32 4.74
C ARG A 9 26.39 -4.56 5.71
N ARG A 10 27.35 -3.78 5.19
CA ARG A 10 28.27 -2.98 6.01
C ARG A 10 27.54 -2.00 6.93
N TYR A 11 26.45 -1.42 6.45
CA TYR A 11 25.58 -0.56 7.25
C TYR A 11 24.90 -1.31 8.40
N ARG A 12 24.35 -2.50 8.14
CA ARG A 12 23.75 -3.34 9.19
C ARG A 12 24.79 -3.77 10.23
N GLU A 13 25.99 -4.16 9.79
CA GLU A 13 27.08 -4.57 10.68
C GLU A 13 27.54 -3.44 11.59
N ARG A 14 27.76 -2.24 11.04
CA ARG A 14 28.18 -1.05 11.80
C ARG A 14 27.20 -0.70 12.93
N HIS A 15 25.91 -0.95 12.72
CA HIS A 15 24.85 -0.59 13.66
C HIS A 15 24.21 -1.80 14.35
N ALA A 16 24.81 -2.99 14.25
CA ALA A 16 24.23 -4.23 14.76
C ALA A 16 24.03 -4.22 16.28
N ASN A 17 24.89 -3.51 17.01
CA ASN A 17 24.87 -3.43 18.48
C ASN A 17 24.62 -2.01 19.01
N ASP A 18 24.34 -1.04 18.13
CA ASP A 18 24.05 0.34 18.53
C ASP A 18 22.56 0.45 18.92
N LEU A 19 22.28 0.14 20.18
CA LEU A 19 20.92 0.15 20.74
C LEU A 19 20.25 1.54 20.63
N ALA A 20 21.01 2.61 20.82
CA ALA A 20 20.50 3.98 20.72
C ALA A 20 20.07 4.30 19.27
N TYR A 21 20.85 3.89 18.28
CA TYR A 21 20.47 4.00 16.88
C TYR A 21 19.25 3.13 16.53
N GLN A 22 19.18 1.91 17.04
CA GLN A 22 18.05 1.00 16.82
C GLN A 22 16.75 1.59 17.39
N GLU A 23 16.80 2.16 18.59
CA GLU A 23 15.65 2.80 19.23
C GLU A 23 15.22 4.06 18.49
N ARG A 24 16.15 4.97 18.12
CA ARG A 24 15.83 6.13 17.28
C ARG A 24 15.17 5.73 15.96
N ARG A 25 15.67 4.67 15.31
CA ARG A 25 15.05 4.11 14.09
C ARG A 25 13.66 3.56 14.36
N ARG A 26 13.45 2.83 15.46
CA ARG A 26 12.14 2.30 15.84
C ARG A 26 11.14 3.42 16.10
N GLN A 27 11.54 4.47 16.81
CA GLN A 27 10.71 5.65 17.06
C GLN A 27 10.36 6.40 15.78
N SER A 28 11.35 6.67 14.92
CA SER A 28 11.12 7.34 13.64
C SER A 28 10.12 6.58 12.75
N ARG A 29 10.05 5.25 12.84
CA ARG A 29 9.12 4.41 12.07
C ARG A 29 7.67 4.51 12.54
N LYS A 30 7.40 5.10 13.71
CA LYS A 30 6.06 5.28 14.26
C LYS A 30 5.43 6.62 13.87
N THR A 31 6.20 7.54 13.28
CA THR A 31 5.67 8.87 12.91
C THR A 31 4.81 8.79 11.65
N SER A 32 3.77 9.61 11.58
CA SER A 32 2.94 9.76 10.37
C SER A 32 3.80 10.11 9.16
N GLU A 33 4.75 11.04 9.32
CA GLU A 33 5.69 11.45 8.28
C GLU A 33 6.46 10.26 7.68
N PHE A 34 6.90 9.31 8.50
CA PHE A 34 7.58 8.12 8.00
C PHE A 34 6.65 7.24 7.17
N VAL A 35 5.40 7.06 7.63
CA VAL A 35 4.39 6.25 6.94
C VAL A 35 4.03 6.87 5.60
N GLU A 36 3.74 8.17 5.55
CA GLU A 36 3.41 8.84 4.30
C GLU A 36 4.58 8.90 3.34
N ARG A 37 5.80 9.15 3.83
CA ARG A 37 7.00 9.09 3.00
C ARG A 37 7.18 7.69 2.39
N ARG A 38 6.78 6.63 3.11
CA ARG A 38 6.80 5.26 2.58
C ARG A 38 5.75 5.05 1.49
N TRP A 39 4.56 5.68 1.59
CA TRP A 39 3.54 5.65 0.54
C TRP A 39 3.98 6.47 -0.69
N ARG A 40 4.49 7.69 -0.51
CA ARG A 40 5.05 8.51 -1.60
C ARG A 40 6.15 7.80 -2.37
N ARG A 41 7.04 7.08 -1.68
CA ARG A 41 8.08 6.25 -2.33
C ARG A 41 7.53 5.10 -3.18
N ARG A 42 6.24 4.79 -3.07
CA ARG A 42 5.54 3.79 -3.87
C ARG A 42 4.68 4.41 -4.98
N GLY A 43 4.72 5.73 -5.15
CA GLY A 43 3.91 6.44 -6.15
C GLY A 43 2.47 6.68 -5.69
N SER A 44 2.25 6.91 -4.39
CA SER A 44 0.93 7.19 -3.84
C SER A 44 0.87 8.54 -3.12
N ASN A 45 -0.20 9.29 -3.38
CA ASN A 45 -0.57 10.53 -2.69
C ASN A 45 -1.28 10.31 -1.34
N ALA A 46 -1.23 9.09 -0.80
CA ALA A 46 -1.84 8.75 0.48
C ALA A 46 -1.32 9.59 1.66
N THR A 47 -2.25 10.00 2.52
CA THR A 47 -1.99 10.67 3.81
C THR A 47 -2.54 9.86 4.97
N VAL A 48 -2.05 10.12 6.20
CA VAL A 48 -2.57 9.42 7.39
C VAL A 48 -4.03 9.78 7.64
N GLU A 49 -4.42 11.02 7.37
CA GLU A 49 -5.81 11.48 7.45
C GLU A 49 -6.66 10.76 6.41
N GLY A 50 -6.20 10.66 5.16
CA GLY A 50 -6.88 9.92 4.11
C GLY A 50 -7.06 8.45 4.48
N PHE A 51 -6.04 7.82 5.06
CA PHE A 51 -6.15 6.45 5.56
C PHE A 51 -7.31 6.29 6.56
N LYS A 52 -7.42 7.21 7.53
CA LYS A 52 -8.51 7.18 8.52
C LYS A 52 -9.86 7.36 7.85
N SER A 53 -9.99 8.32 6.95
CA SER A 53 -11.23 8.56 6.20
C SER A 53 -11.67 7.33 5.41
N PHE A 54 -10.76 6.65 4.70
CA PHE A 54 -11.09 5.40 4.03
C PHE A 54 -11.41 4.27 5.00
N PHE A 55 -10.69 4.16 6.12
CA PHE A 55 -10.97 3.12 7.13
C PHE A 55 -12.39 3.25 7.69
N ASP A 56 -12.81 4.47 8.01
CA ASP A 56 -14.15 4.77 8.53
C ASP A 56 -15.22 4.56 7.45
N ALA A 57 -15.00 5.10 6.24
CA ALA A 57 -15.92 4.93 5.11
C ALA A 57 -16.11 3.46 4.72
N GLN A 58 -15.05 2.65 4.82
CA GLN A 58 -15.09 1.21 4.56
C GLN A 58 -15.49 0.39 5.78
N SER A 59 -15.83 1.03 6.92
CA SER A 59 -16.20 0.35 8.16
C SER A 59 -15.20 -0.73 8.58
N GLY A 60 -13.90 -0.43 8.45
CA GLY A 60 -12.80 -1.35 8.78
C GLY A 60 -12.73 -2.62 7.93
N ARG A 61 -13.29 -2.61 6.71
CA ARG A 61 -13.33 -3.77 5.79
C ARG A 61 -12.59 -3.48 4.49
N CYS A 62 -12.13 -4.55 3.84
CA CYS A 62 -11.53 -4.49 2.50
C CYS A 62 -12.52 -3.91 1.48
N ALA A 63 -12.08 -2.97 0.64
CA ALA A 63 -12.94 -2.37 -0.39
C ALA A 63 -13.36 -3.38 -1.47
N LEU A 64 -12.58 -4.44 -1.70
CA LEU A 64 -12.92 -5.50 -2.66
C LEU A 64 -13.66 -6.67 -1.98
N CYS A 65 -12.99 -7.47 -1.14
CA CYS A 65 -13.61 -8.68 -0.59
C CYS A 65 -14.57 -8.43 0.59
N ARG A 66 -14.70 -7.19 1.07
CA ARG A 66 -15.59 -6.79 2.19
C ARG A 66 -15.33 -7.50 3.54
N ILE A 67 -14.26 -8.27 3.65
CA ILE A 67 -13.83 -8.91 4.91
C ILE A 67 -13.19 -7.86 5.83
N VAL A 68 -13.47 -7.97 7.13
CA VAL A 68 -12.89 -7.12 8.19
C VAL A 68 -11.37 -7.29 8.22
N PHE A 69 -10.65 -6.18 8.40
CA PHE A 69 -9.19 -6.23 8.50
C PHE A 69 -8.72 -6.87 9.80
N GLU A 70 -8.00 -7.99 9.70
CA GLU A 70 -7.29 -8.61 10.83
C GLU A 70 -5.89 -8.00 11.06
N HIS A 71 -5.35 -7.34 10.03
CA HIS A 71 -4.03 -6.72 10.00
C HIS A 71 -4.12 -5.34 9.35
N THR A 72 -3.08 -4.51 9.52
CA THR A 72 -3.01 -3.21 8.84
C THR A 72 -3.22 -3.39 7.33
N PRO A 73 -4.26 -2.78 6.73
CA PRO A 73 -4.51 -2.91 5.31
C PRO A 73 -3.45 -2.19 4.47
N ASP A 74 -3.35 -2.60 3.22
CA ASP A 74 -2.58 -1.90 2.21
C ASP A 74 -3.42 -0.73 1.66
N PHE A 75 -2.75 0.40 1.45
CA PHE A 75 -3.36 1.56 0.82
C PHE A 75 -3.16 1.45 -0.70
N ASP A 76 -4.23 1.10 -1.39
CA ASP A 76 -4.24 0.95 -2.84
C ASP A 76 -4.47 2.30 -3.53
N HIS A 77 -3.84 2.48 -4.69
CA HIS A 77 -3.81 3.73 -5.44
C HIS A 77 -3.74 3.45 -6.94
N CYS A 78 -4.21 4.41 -7.73
CA CYS A 78 -4.07 4.32 -9.18
C CYS A 78 -2.61 4.63 -9.58
N HIS A 79 -2.03 3.80 -10.46
CA HIS A 79 -0.68 4.03 -10.97
C HIS A 79 -0.59 5.11 -12.06
N VAL A 80 -1.72 5.71 -12.46
CA VAL A 80 -1.77 6.82 -13.43
C VAL A 80 -1.69 8.18 -12.72
N CYS A 81 -2.65 8.46 -11.83
CA CYS A 81 -2.72 9.75 -11.13
C CYS A 81 -2.15 9.71 -9.71
N GLU A 82 -1.69 8.55 -9.24
CA GLU A 82 -1.14 8.32 -7.90
C GLU A 82 -2.15 8.45 -6.73
N ASP A 83 -3.43 8.72 -7.05
CA ASP A 83 -4.45 8.95 -6.03
C ASP A 83 -4.94 7.64 -5.40
N PRO A 84 -5.22 7.65 -4.08
CA PRO A 84 -5.69 6.46 -3.40
C PRO A 84 -7.13 6.08 -3.80
N ARG A 85 -7.35 4.79 -4.07
CA ARG A 85 -8.67 4.21 -4.38
C ARG A 85 -9.36 3.65 -3.13
N GLY A 86 -8.58 3.09 -2.20
CA GLY A 86 -9.09 2.61 -0.93
C GLY A 86 -8.14 1.67 -0.18
N LEU A 87 -8.64 1.11 0.91
CA LEU A 87 -7.90 0.14 1.73
C LEU A 87 -8.24 -1.28 1.31
N LEU A 88 -7.22 -2.09 1.06
CA LEU A 88 -7.35 -3.48 0.66
C LEU A 88 -6.61 -4.40 1.64
N CYS A 89 -7.12 -5.61 1.83
CA CYS A 89 -6.34 -6.63 2.52
C CYS A 89 -5.16 -7.05 1.62
N ASN A 90 -4.06 -7.51 2.23
CA ASN A 90 -2.86 -7.85 1.47
C ASN A 90 -3.09 -8.86 0.32
N PRO A 91 -3.92 -9.93 0.49
CA PRO A 91 -4.27 -10.80 -0.61
C PRO A 91 -4.93 -10.04 -1.76
N CYS A 92 -5.92 -9.18 -1.46
CA CYS A 92 -6.65 -8.44 -2.47
C CYS A 92 -5.75 -7.48 -3.24
N ASN A 93 -4.98 -6.67 -2.52
CA ASN A 93 -4.04 -5.72 -3.10
C ASN A 93 -3.04 -6.39 -4.07
N ARG A 94 -2.49 -7.54 -3.66
CA ARG A 94 -1.52 -8.28 -4.50
C ARG A 94 -2.13 -8.85 -5.78
N ILE A 95 -3.36 -9.38 -5.70
CA ILE A 95 -4.04 -9.92 -6.88
C ILE A 95 -4.44 -8.77 -7.80
N LEU A 96 -4.93 -7.64 -7.27
CA LEU A 96 -5.32 -6.48 -8.07
C LEU A 96 -4.14 -6.01 -8.94
N GLY A 97 -2.95 -5.87 -8.36
CA GLY A 97 -1.76 -5.53 -9.14
C GLY A 97 -1.29 -6.64 -10.12
N LEU A 98 -1.79 -7.88 -10.02
CA LEU A 98 -1.59 -8.90 -11.07
C LEU A 98 -2.68 -8.82 -12.14
N TYR A 99 -3.91 -8.49 -11.76
CA TYR A 99 -5.01 -8.23 -12.66
C TYR A 99 -4.67 -7.06 -13.59
N GLU A 100 -4.28 -5.90 -13.04
CA GLU A 100 -3.93 -4.71 -13.84
C GLU A 100 -2.76 -4.95 -14.81
N ARG A 101 -1.79 -5.78 -14.43
CA ARG A 101 -0.59 -6.03 -15.27
C ARG A 101 -0.75 -7.17 -16.27
N ARG A 102 -1.63 -8.14 -15.99
CA ARG A 102 -1.65 -9.43 -16.70
C ARG A 102 -3.05 -9.98 -16.96
N GLY A 103 -4.11 -9.25 -16.61
CA GLY A 103 -5.49 -9.71 -16.70
C GLY A 103 -5.80 -10.92 -15.82
N MET A 104 -4.97 -11.21 -14.79
CA MET A 104 -5.11 -12.41 -13.97
C MET A 104 -6.32 -12.28 -13.03
N ARG A 105 -7.34 -13.12 -13.24
CA ARG A 105 -8.57 -13.17 -12.43
C ARG A 105 -8.46 -14.15 -11.26
N ARG A 106 -9.10 -13.85 -10.12
CA ARG A 106 -9.37 -14.81 -9.03
C ARG A 106 -10.87 -14.93 -8.79
N ARG A 107 -11.33 -16.13 -8.40
CA ARG A 107 -12.74 -16.42 -8.01
C ARG A 107 -13.20 -15.74 -6.71
N VAL A 108 -12.39 -14.86 -6.13
CA VAL A 108 -12.70 -14.20 -4.85
C VAL A 108 -13.60 -12.98 -5.04
N TRP A 109 -13.64 -12.44 -6.25
CA TRP A 109 -14.45 -11.30 -6.65
C TRP A 109 -15.24 -11.65 -7.90
N ASN A 110 -16.41 -11.02 -8.10
CA ASN A 110 -16.98 -10.93 -9.43
C ASN A 110 -16.23 -9.82 -10.22
N GLU A 111 -16.37 -9.81 -11.54
CA GLU A 111 -15.67 -8.82 -12.38
C GLU A 111 -16.21 -7.40 -12.18
N ASP A 112 -17.52 -7.29 -11.98
CA ASP A 112 -18.22 -6.02 -11.78
C ASP A 112 -17.72 -5.27 -10.53
N ASP A 113 -17.43 -5.97 -9.43
CA ASP A 113 -16.89 -5.42 -8.19
C ASP A 113 -15.48 -4.84 -8.40
N VAL A 114 -14.67 -5.51 -9.24
CA VAL A 114 -13.32 -5.06 -9.56
C VAL A 114 -13.39 -3.82 -10.45
N VAL A 115 -14.23 -3.83 -11.48
CA VAL A 115 -14.44 -2.68 -12.36
C VAL A 115 -14.96 -1.48 -11.57
N ALA A 116 -16.02 -1.66 -10.79
CA ALA A 116 -16.58 -0.61 -9.94
C ALA A 116 -15.55 -0.05 -8.94
N TYR A 117 -14.65 -0.90 -8.44
CA TYR A 117 -13.55 -0.44 -7.58
C TYR A 117 -12.51 0.37 -8.36
N LEU A 118 -12.11 -0.07 -9.54
CA LEU A 118 -11.12 0.63 -10.37
C LEU A 118 -11.64 2.00 -10.83
N GLU A 119 -12.93 2.08 -11.17
CA GLU A 119 -13.65 3.30 -11.56
C GLU A 119 -13.83 4.33 -10.42
N THR A 120 -13.49 3.98 -9.17
CA THR A 120 -13.42 4.98 -8.09
C THR A 120 -12.35 6.04 -8.32
N CYS A 121 -11.35 5.75 -9.17
CA CYS A 121 -10.48 6.80 -9.71
C CYS A 121 -11.05 7.34 -11.00
N SER A 122 -11.34 8.65 -11.05
CA SER A 122 -11.74 9.34 -12.29
C SER A 122 -10.74 9.13 -13.43
N CYS A 123 -9.45 9.05 -13.08
CA CYS A 123 -8.36 8.81 -14.01
C CYS A 123 -8.42 7.45 -14.75
N TYR A 124 -9.21 6.50 -14.26
CA TYR A 124 -9.37 5.17 -14.86
C TYR A 124 -10.36 5.19 -16.03
N ILE A 125 -11.30 6.15 -16.05
CA ILE A 125 -12.35 6.28 -17.08
C ILE A 125 -11.77 6.88 -18.37
N ASP A 126 -10.68 7.65 -18.29
CA ASP A 126 -10.07 8.35 -19.42
C ASP A 126 -9.11 7.48 -20.26
N TYR A 127 -9.07 6.15 -20.03
CA TYR A 127 -8.10 5.22 -20.67
C TYR A 127 -8.71 4.27 -21.72
N ASP A 128 -9.99 4.44 -22.08
CA ASP A 128 -10.67 3.68 -23.15
C ASP A 128 -10.42 4.26 -24.55
#